data_AF-A0AA88Y852-F1
#
_entry.id   AF-A0AA88Y852-F1
#
_cell.length_a   1.000
_cell.length_b   1.000
_cell.length_c   1.000
_cell.angle_alpha   90.00
_cell.angle_beta   90.00
_cell.angle_gamma   90.00
#
_symmetry.space_group_name_H-M   'P 1'
#
loop_
_entity.id
_entity.type
_entity.pdbx_description
1 polymer ?
#
loop_
_entity_poly.entity_id
_entity_poly.type
_entity_poly.pdbx_seq_one_letter_code
_entity_poly.pdbx_strand_id
1 'polypeptide(L)'
;MGVRKEISFERVHRIGRKPDSNDANSRPRPIVAKLSNFKDREIVRKQASVTLRGTDFRVQEQFPPEIEERRKTLYPVMRDARRKKDKVRLVKDILYTPTSSSAPDSRNPAEVVTILSTEEETPGRFTLGRT
;
A
#
# COMPACT_ATOMS: atom_id res chain seq x y z
N MET A 1 -29.97 -10.34 -22.29
CA MET A 1 -29.31 -11.60 -21.87
C MET A 1 -27.86 -11.53 -22.31
N GLY A 2 -26.89 -11.43 -21.40
CA GLY A 2 -25.49 -11.28 -21.79
C GLY A 2 -24.53 -11.62 -20.67
N VAL A 3 -24.25 -12.92 -20.55
CA VAL A 3 -23.16 -13.60 -19.84
C VAL A 3 -22.78 -13.03 -18.47
N ARG A 4 -23.22 -13.71 -17.39
CA ARG A 4 -22.53 -13.62 -16.09
C ARG A 4 -21.07 -13.96 -16.36
N LYS A 5 -20.18 -12.98 -16.30
CA LYS A 5 -18.76 -13.23 -16.46
C LYS A 5 -18.31 -13.98 -15.20
N GLU A 6 -18.29 -15.30 -15.28
CA GLU A 6 -17.82 -16.15 -14.19
C GLU A 6 -16.38 -15.80 -13.89
N ILE A 7 -16.13 -15.22 -12.71
CA ILE A 7 -14.79 -14.94 -12.26
C ILE A 7 -14.17 -16.28 -11.86
N SER A 8 -13.19 -16.72 -12.64
CA SER A 8 -12.43 -17.94 -12.34
C SER A 8 -11.22 -17.63 -11.47
N PHE A 9 -11.00 -18.51 -10.49
CA PHE A 9 -9.85 -18.47 -9.59
C PHE A 9 -8.93 -19.62 -9.92
N GLU A 10 -7.63 -19.34 -10.00
CA GLU A 10 -6.61 -20.36 -10.17
C GLU A 10 -6.20 -20.94 -8.81
N ARG A 11 -6.06 -20.08 -7.80
CA ARG A 11 -5.64 -20.47 -6.45
C ARG A 11 -6.24 -19.54 -5.41
N VAL A 12 -6.77 -20.10 -4.32
CA VAL A 12 -7.24 -19.35 -3.16
C VAL A 12 -6.72 -20.00 -1.89
N HIS A 13 -6.11 -19.22 -1.01
CA HIS A 13 -5.56 -19.71 0.25
C HIS A 13 -5.51 -18.61 1.30
N ARG A 14 -5.37 -19.00 2.57
CA ARG A 14 -5.16 -18.07 3.70
C ARG A 14 -3.69 -18.03 4.10
N ILE A 15 -3.17 -16.84 4.38
CA ILE A 15 -1.78 -16.62 4.78
C ILE A 15 -1.69 -16.40 6.30
N GLY A 16 -0.54 -16.71 6.90
CA GLY A 16 -0.26 -16.49 8.32
C GLY A 16 -0.69 -17.65 9.23
N ARG A 17 -0.33 -17.56 10.52
CA ARG A 17 -0.67 -18.56 11.54
C ARG A 17 -2.17 -18.56 11.84
N LYS A 18 -2.71 -19.70 12.27
CA LYS A 18 -4.09 -19.76 12.78
C LYS A 18 -4.19 -18.91 14.06
N PRO A 19 -5.25 -18.10 14.21
CA PRO A 19 -5.60 -17.50 15.49
C PRO A 19 -5.66 -18.56 16.57
N ASP A 20 -5.11 -18.27 17.74
CA ASP A 20 -5.37 -19.09 18.91
C ASP A 20 -6.82 -18.85 19.34
N SER A 21 -7.56 -19.92 19.63
CA SER A 21 -9.02 -19.88 19.83
C SER A 21 -9.46 -19.05 21.03
N ASN A 22 -8.54 -18.75 21.95
CA ASN A 22 -8.80 -18.04 23.19
C ASN A 22 -8.61 -16.52 23.06
N ASP A 23 -8.04 -16.05 21.94
CA ASP A 23 -7.83 -14.62 21.71
C ASP A 23 -9.06 -13.98 21.06
N ALA A 24 -9.93 -13.42 21.90
CA ALA A 24 -11.11 -12.67 21.46
C ALA A 24 -10.78 -11.47 20.54
N ASN A 25 -9.53 -11.00 20.55
CA ASN A 25 -9.05 -9.88 19.72
C ASN A 25 -8.26 -10.36 18.47
N SER A 26 -8.30 -11.65 18.14
CA SER A 26 -7.53 -12.16 17.00
C SER A 26 -8.15 -11.77 15.67
N ARG A 27 -7.36 -11.10 14.82
CA ARG A 27 -7.82 -10.68 13.49
C ARG A 27 -7.95 -11.89 12.56
N PRO A 28 -8.97 -11.94 11.68
CA PRO A 28 -9.09 -13.00 10.70
C PRO A 28 -7.88 -13.00 9.75
N ARG A 29 -7.34 -14.18 9.47
CA ARG A 29 -6.23 -14.36 8.52
C ARG A 29 -6.59 -13.80 7.14
N PRO A 30 -5.68 -13.06 6.49
CA PRO A 30 -5.88 -12.54 5.15
C PRO A 30 -6.03 -13.69 4.13
N ILE A 31 -6.83 -13.43 3.11
CA ILE A 31 -7.06 -14.35 1.99
C ILE A 31 -6.29 -13.82 0.78
N VAL A 32 -5.56 -14.70 0.10
CA VAL A 32 -4.92 -14.41 -1.17
C VAL A 32 -5.55 -15.26 -2.26
N ALA A 33 -6.09 -14.58 -3.26
CA ALA A 33 -6.74 -15.17 -4.43
C ALA A 33 -5.99 -14.76 -5.69
N LYS A 34 -5.50 -15.76 -6.44
CA LYS A 34 -4.98 -15.60 -7.80
C LYS A 34 -6.14 -15.80 -8.77
N LEU A 35 -6.47 -14.75 -9.50
CA LEU A 35 -7.46 -14.79 -10.57
C LEU A 35 -6.80 -15.23 -11.88
N SER A 36 -7.52 -15.98 -12.70
CA SER A 36 -7.02 -16.46 -14.00
C SER A 36 -6.73 -15.30 -14.96
N ASN A 37 -7.57 -14.26 -14.91
CA ASN A 37 -7.50 -13.13 -15.84
C ASN A 37 -7.18 -11.81 -15.13
N PHE A 38 -6.30 -11.02 -15.74
CA PHE A 38 -5.98 -9.68 -15.25
C PHE A 38 -7.19 -8.73 -15.27
N LYS A 39 -8.02 -8.79 -16.33
CA LYS A 39 -9.21 -7.93 -16.45
C LYS A 39 -10.19 -8.17 -15.29
N ASP A 40 -10.37 -9.42 -14.90
CA ASP A 40 -11.30 -9.78 -13.83
C ASP A 40 -10.75 -9.35 -12.47
N ARG A 41 -9.44 -9.47 -12.25
CA ARG A 41 -8.75 -8.91 -11.08
C ARG A 41 -8.97 -7.40 -10.95
N GLU A 42 -8.88 -6.67 -12.06
CA GLU A 42 -9.03 -5.22 -12.06
C GLU A 42 -10.48 -4.79 -11.81
N ILE A 43 -11.46 -5.52 -12.35
CA ILE A 43 -12.89 -5.32 -12.06
C ILE A 43 -13.16 -5.51 -10.57
N VAL A 44 -12.69 -6.63 -9.99
CA VAL A 44 -12.85 -6.91 -8.55
C VAL A 44 -12.23 -5.79 -7.72
N ARG A 45 -11.03 -5.33 -8.06
CA ARG A 45 -10.33 -4.25 -7.34
C ARG A 45 -11.11 -2.93 -7.38
N LYS A 46 -11.63 -2.54 -8.55
CA LYS A 46 -12.39 -1.29 -8.73
C LYS A 46 -13.74 -1.35 -8.01
N GLN A 47 -14.44 -2.49 -8.10
CA GLN A 47 -15.75 -2.65 -7.49
C GLN A 47 -15.68 -2.78 -5.96
N ALA A 48 -14.62 -3.39 -5.44
CA ALA A 48 -14.42 -3.57 -4.01
C ALA A 48 -14.46 -2.26 -3.22
N SER A 49 -13.91 -1.15 -3.75
CA SER A 49 -13.96 0.14 -3.05
C SER A 49 -15.37 0.70 -2.88
N VAL A 50 -16.29 0.32 -3.76
CA VAL A 50 -17.70 0.75 -3.71
C VAL A 50 -18.50 -0.22 -2.84
N THR A 51 -18.38 -1.53 -3.13
CA THR A 51 -19.20 -2.56 -2.48
C THR A 51 -18.82 -2.81 -1.02
N LEU A 52 -17.53 -2.70 -0.67
CA LEU A 52 -17.06 -2.94 0.71
C LEU A 52 -17.03 -1.67 1.55
N ARG A 53 -17.57 -0.56 1.05
CA ARG A 53 -17.61 0.70 1.79
C ARG A 53 -18.50 0.54 3.03
N GLY A 54 -17.95 0.83 4.20
CA GLY A 54 -18.64 0.66 5.48
C GLY A 54 -18.45 -0.72 6.13
N THR A 55 -17.73 -1.63 5.47
CA THR A 55 -17.30 -2.90 6.07
C THR A 55 -15.86 -2.81 6.56
N ASP A 56 -15.46 -3.73 7.44
CA ASP A 56 -14.08 -3.87 7.91
C ASP A 56 -13.17 -4.57 6.89
N PHE A 57 -13.72 -5.05 5.77
CA PHE A 57 -12.99 -5.76 4.74
C PHE A 57 -12.40 -4.80 3.70
N ARG A 58 -11.19 -5.11 3.25
CA ARG A 58 -10.50 -4.35 2.20
C ARG A 58 -9.83 -5.30 1.23
N VAL A 59 -9.93 -4.96 -0.06
CA VAL A 59 -9.24 -5.66 -1.14
C VAL A 59 -8.05 -4.81 -1.58
N GLN A 60 -6.86 -5.41 -1.60
CA GLN A 60 -5.63 -4.75 -2.01
C GLN A 60 -4.83 -5.68 -2.93
N GLU A 61 -3.97 -5.09 -3.76
CA GLU A 61 -3.01 -5.86 -4.55
C GLU A 61 -1.87 -6.35 -3.65
N GLN A 62 -1.48 -7.60 -3.86
CA GLN A 62 -0.30 -8.18 -3.21
C GLN A 62 0.94 -7.79 -4.00
N PHE A 63 1.94 -7.28 -3.29
CA PHE A 63 3.23 -6.91 -3.88
C PHE A 63 4.34 -7.83 -3.34
N PRO A 64 5.46 -7.96 -4.07
CA PRO A 64 6.70 -8.50 -3.52
C PRO A 64 7.11 -7.82 -2.21
N PRO A 65 7.77 -8.53 -1.29
CA PRO A 65 8.08 -8.04 0.05
C PRO A 65 8.92 -6.76 0.03
N GLU A 66 9.83 -6.61 -0.93
CA GLU A 66 10.70 -5.43 -1.06
C GLU A 66 9.87 -4.17 -1.32
N ILE A 67 8.81 -4.30 -2.13
CA ILE A 67 7.88 -3.20 -2.43
C ILE A 67 7.01 -2.91 -1.20
N GLU A 68 6.56 -3.94 -0.48
CA GLU A 68 5.76 -3.73 0.73
C GLU A 68 6.54 -3.01 1.83
N GLU A 69 7.82 -3.33 2.01
CA GLU A 69 8.70 -2.66 2.96
C GLU A 69 8.88 -1.17 2.62
N ARG A 70 9.15 -0.85 1.36
CA ARG A 70 9.19 0.55 0.89
C ARG A 70 7.86 1.26 1.07
N ARG A 71 6.72 0.59 0.87
CA ARG A 71 5.40 1.20 1.12
C ARG A 71 5.16 1.48 2.60
N LYS A 72 5.67 0.63 3.49
CA LYS A 72 5.53 0.83 4.95
C LYS A 72 6.19 2.13 5.40
N THR A 73 7.36 2.48 4.85
CA THR A 73 8.04 3.75 5.18
C THR A 73 7.27 4.98 4.70
N LEU A 74 6.47 4.86 3.64
CA LEU A 74 5.65 5.94 3.09
C LEU A 74 4.32 6.16 3.83
N TYR A 75 3.83 5.20 4.60
CA TYR A 75 2.55 5.33 5.31
C TYR A 75 2.49 6.47 6.33
N PRO A 76 3.53 6.73 7.16
CA PRO A 76 3.56 7.90 8.04
C PRO A 76 3.41 9.21 7.27
N VAL A 77 4.24 9.41 6.23
CA VAL A 77 4.23 10.61 5.38
C VAL A 77 2.87 10.81 4.72
N MET A 78 2.29 9.73 4.18
CA MET A 78 0.95 9.76 3.59
C MET A 78 -0.13 10.14 4.62
N ARG A 79 -0.05 9.62 5.86
CA ARG A 79 -0.99 9.98 6.93
C ARG A 79 -0.88 11.44 7.32
N ASP A 80 0.34 11.98 7.38
CA ASP A 80 0.59 13.38 7.71
C ASP A 80 0.06 14.32 6.62
N ALA A 81 0.34 14.02 5.35
CA ALA A 81 -0.18 14.78 4.22
C ALA A 81 -1.73 14.72 4.13
N ARG A 82 -2.33 13.54 4.39
CA ARG A 82 -3.80 13.43 4.49
C ARG A 82 -4.39 14.24 5.65
N ARG A 83 -3.70 14.31 6.79
CA ARG A 83 -4.12 15.15 7.94
C ARG A 83 -4.10 16.64 7.56
N LYS A 84 -3.13 17.06 6.75
CA LYS A 84 -3.06 18.41 6.16
C LYS A 84 -4.08 18.66 5.04
N LYS A 85 -4.90 17.66 4.68
CA LYS A 85 -5.88 17.65 3.58
C LYS A 85 -5.25 17.75 2.18
N ASP A 86 -3.99 17.37 2.04
CA ASP A 86 -3.32 17.32 0.74
C ASP A 86 -3.83 16.15 -0.11
N LYS A 87 -3.87 16.34 -1.44
CA LYS A 87 -4.27 15.27 -2.37
C LYS A 87 -3.12 14.30 -2.59
N VAL A 88 -3.10 13.18 -1.88
CA VAL A 88 -1.99 12.22 -1.97
C VAL A 88 -2.35 11.02 -2.84
N ARG A 89 -1.44 10.59 -3.73
CA ARG A 89 -1.59 9.37 -4.54
C ARG A 89 -0.39 8.44 -4.32
N LEU A 90 -0.63 7.23 -3.82
CA LEU A 90 0.40 6.18 -3.69
C LEU A 90 0.22 5.17 -4.83
N VAL A 91 1.21 5.04 -5.71
CA VAL A 91 1.22 4.07 -6.81
C VAL A 91 2.44 3.16 -6.63
N LYS A 92 2.20 1.85 -6.48
CA LYS A 92 3.26 0.87 -6.17
C LYS A 92 4.06 1.33 -4.93
N ASP A 93 5.32 1.72 -5.09
CA ASP A 93 6.24 2.20 -4.06
C ASP A 93 6.54 3.71 -4.14
N ILE A 94 5.74 4.49 -4.89
CA ILE A 94 5.96 5.93 -5.09
C ILE A 94 4.78 6.73 -4.55
N LEU A 95 5.07 7.70 -3.68
CA LEU A 95 4.10 8.63 -3.12
C LEU A 95 4.16 9.97 -3.87
N TYR A 96 3.07 10.31 -4.54
CA TYR A 96 2.89 11.61 -5.20
C TYR A 96 2.15 12.57 -4.26
N THR A 97 2.78 13.69 -3.95
CA THR A 97 2.20 14.83 -3.23
C THR A 97 2.22 16.05 -4.13
N PRO A 98 1.09 16.77 -4.32
CA PRO A 98 1.10 18.05 -5.01
C PRO A 98 1.72 19.05 -4.06
N THR A 99 3.01 19.29 -4.22
CA THR A 99 3.68 20.45 -3.65
C THR A 99 2.96 21.70 -4.18
N SER A 100 2.47 22.52 -3.26
CA SER A 100 1.68 23.71 -3.52
C SER A 100 2.53 24.78 -4.21
N SER A 101 2.62 24.79 -5.55
CA SER A 101 2.89 26.01 -6.34
C SER A 101 2.87 25.87 -7.88
N SER A 102 2.73 24.69 -8.48
CA SER A 102 2.57 24.62 -9.96
C SER A 102 1.56 23.57 -10.39
N ALA A 103 0.58 24.00 -11.19
CA ALA A 103 -0.41 23.13 -11.80
C ALA A 103 0.27 21.95 -12.52
N PRO A 104 -0.09 20.68 -12.23
CA PRO A 104 0.54 19.56 -12.91
C PRO A 104 0.02 19.49 -14.35
N ASP A 105 0.85 19.93 -15.28
CA ASP A 105 0.70 19.69 -16.71
C ASP A 105 0.66 18.17 -16.96
N SER A 106 -0.34 17.74 -17.70
CA SER A 106 -0.72 16.34 -17.97
C SER A 106 0.32 15.49 -18.71
N ARG A 107 1.50 16.04 -19.01
CA ARG A 107 2.55 15.41 -19.82
C ARG A 107 3.81 15.01 -19.06
N ASN A 108 3.94 15.34 -17.77
CA ASN A 108 5.13 14.96 -17.00
C ASN A 108 4.72 14.56 -15.56
N PRO A 109 4.91 13.30 -15.13
CA PRO A 109 4.52 12.90 -13.78
C PRO A 109 5.45 13.53 -12.73
N ALA A 110 4.99 14.67 -12.23
CA ALA A 110 5.63 15.50 -11.21
C ALA A 110 6.21 14.71 -10.02
N GLU A 111 7.44 15.10 -9.68
CA GLU A 111 8.23 14.85 -8.46
C GLU A 111 8.03 13.49 -7.79
N VAL A 112 8.95 12.58 -8.14
CA VAL A 112 9.23 11.38 -7.35
C VAL A 112 9.83 11.84 -6.04
N VAL A 113 9.11 11.67 -4.92
CA VAL A 113 9.76 11.66 -3.60
C VAL A 113 10.60 10.38 -3.54
N THR A 114 11.78 10.43 -4.15
CA THR A 114 12.83 9.45 -3.93
C THR A 114 13.45 9.88 -2.62
N ILE A 115 13.04 9.23 -1.52
CA ILE A 115 13.90 9.16 -0.34
C ILE A 115 15.07 8.25 -0.72
N LEU A 116 15.96 8.78 -1.56
CA LEU A 116 17.36 8.36 -1.62
C LEU A 116 17.95 8.79 -0.29
N SER A 117 18.57 7.82 0.37
CA SER A 117 19.47 7.95 1.50
C SER A 117 20.00 9.37 1.65
N THR A 118 19.54 10.08 2.67
CA THR A 118 20.36 11.15 3.24
C THR A 118 21.55 10.44 3.85
N GLU A 119 22.66 10.39 3.10
CA GLU A 119 23.98 10.23 3.70
C GLU A 119 24.17 11.44 4.61
N GLU A 120 23.74 11.32 5.87
CA GLU A 120 24.28 12.15 6.92
C GLU A 120 25.69 11.64 7.20
N GLU A 121 26.67 12.20 6.48
CA GLU A 121 27.98 12.46 7.06
C GLU A 121 27.73 13.18 8.38
N THR A 122 27.77 12.43 9.50
CA THR A 122 27.85 13.04 10.82
C THR A 122 29.33 13.30 11.09
N PRO A 123 29.82 14.56 11.12
CA PRO A 123 31.18 14.83 11.53
C PRO A 123 31.31 14.59 13.04
N GLY A 124 32.23 13.70 13.42
CA GLY A 124 32.84 13.69 14.75
C GLY A 124 32.01 13.07 15.88
N ARG A 125 31.99 11.73 15.96
CA ARG A 125 31.73 11.03 17.23
C ARG A 125 33.05 10.65 17.90
N PHE A 126 33.61 11.57 18.67
CA PHE A 126 34.57 11.25 19.73
C PHE A 126 33.78 10.77 20.96
N THR A 127 34.01 9.54 21.41
CA THR A 127 33.69 9.15 22.78
C THR A 127 34.99 8.82 23.51
N LEU A 128 35.41 9.74 24.38
CA LEU A 128 36.41 9.46 25.41
C LEU A 128 35.81 8.44 26.38
N GLY A 129 36.43 7.25 26.45
CA GLY A 129 36.19 6.32 27.55
C GLY A 129 36.63 6.98 28.86
N ARG A 130 35.76 6.93 29.86
CA ARG A 130 36.20 7.15 31.25
C ARG A 130 36.77 5.82 31.76
N THR A 131 37.95 5.92 32.37
CA THR A 131 38.61 4.90 33.20
C THR A 131 37.71 4.41 34.32
#